data_AF-A0A3D0YW46-F1
#
_entry.id   AF-A0A3D0YW46-F1
#
_cell.length_a   1.000
_cell.length_b   1.000
_cell.length_c   1.000
_cell.angle_alpha   90.00
_cell.angle_beta   90.00
_cell.angle_gamma   90.00
#
_symmetry.space_group_name_H-M   'P 1'
#
loop_
_entity.id
_entity.type
_entity.pdbx_description
1 polymer ?
#
loop_
_entity_poly.entity_id
_entity_poly.type
_entity_poly.pdbx_seq_one_letter_code
_entity_poly.pdbx_strand_id
1 'polypeptide(L)'
;MAEITMPRLYIKSQGEDTTKLALKLTTVPHRVIVRFTGGCGLMHPEHVNNLYQMFIAAFHGFKGAIIFGGTRMLLTADPKTVKPGITEIPPLIKKANPQCQILGVIPKTQDLRICDFGMIVSGEPDHDDFFTVNHPDIDELLIVQQSVDIEVHWETEFEECIKLTDALRTFANFDSLLISYNGGGITAKEIEATAELGWPVLLIDNSGRKTEEYCRNAAFLSNHLNVHVCDNTASALRYSLIRLGMIADRHLQVVHATTRHG
;
A
#
# COMPACT_ATOMS: atom_id res chain seq x y z
N MET A 1 21.78 -14.66 15.20
CA MET A 1 21.42 -13.79 14.05
C MET A 1 20.12 -14.35 13.48
N ALA A 2 19.07 -13.54 13.35
CA ALA A 2 17.85 -13.99 12.70
C ALA A 2 18.17 -14.25 11.22
N GLU A 3 17.73 -15.38 10.69
CA GLU A 3 17.87 -15.71 9.27
C GLU A 3 17.16 -14.64 8.43
N ILE A 4 17.87 -14.02 7.48
CA ILE A 4 17.24 -13.10 6.52
C ILE A 4 16.43 -13.96 5.56
N THR A 5 15.12 -14.06 5.79
CA THR A 5 14.20 -14.62 4.81
C THR A 5 13.96 -13.60 3.73
N MET A 6 14.53 -13.81 2.54
CA MET A 6 14.13 -13.07 1.36
C MET A 6 12.68 -13.44 1.00
N PRO A 7 11.81 -12.45 0.74
CA PRO A 7 10.46 -12.73 0.28
C PRO A 7 10.51 -13.44 -1.07
N ARG A 8 9.41 -14.11 -1.42
CA ARG A 8 9.29 -14.74 -2.74
C ARG A 8 9.34 -13.66 -3.82
N LEU A 9 10.42 -13.67 -4.59
CA LEU A 9 10.73 -12.66 -5.59
C LEU A 9 10.19 -13.05 -6.97
N TYR A 10 9.50 -12.09 -7.60
CA TYR A 10 9.06 -12.11 -8.99
C TYR A 10 9.66 -10.91 -9.69
N ILE A 11 10.27 -11.14 -10.85
CA ILE A 11 10.75 -10.08 -11.72
C ILE A 11 9.87 -10.09 -12.95
N LYS A 12 9.29 -8.94 -13.28
CA LYS A 12 8.47 -8.74 -14.47
C LYS A 12 9.17 -7.78 -15.41
N SER A 13 9.41 -8.25 -16.63
CA SER A 13 9.93 -7.45 -17.73
C SER A 13 8.78 -6.91 -18.60
N GLN A 14 9.10 -6.00 -19.52
CA GLN A 14 8.11 -5.46 -20.44
C GLN A 14 7.44 -6.56 -21.28
N GLY A 15 6.11 -6.53 -21.35
CA GLY A 15 5.31 -7.50 -22.12
C GLY A 15 4.93 -8.78 -21.37
N GLU A 16 5.48 -9.01 -20.18
CA GLU A 16 5.03 -10.11 -19.30
C GLU A 16 3.76 -9.72 -18.52
N ASP A 17 3.00 -10.71 -18.08
CA ASP A 17 1.75 -10.53 -17.34
C ASP A 17 1.93 -10.86 -15.85
N THR A 18 1.30 -10.09 -14.96
CA THR A 18 1.26 -10.32 -13.51
C THR A 18 0.18 -11.31 -13.05
N THR A 19 -0.48 -12.01 -13.97
CA THR A 19 -1.56 -12.97 -13.69
C THR A 19 -1.22 -13.97 -12.59
N LYS A 20 0.03 -14.47 -12.53
CA LYS A 20 0.45 -15.40 -11.46
C LYS A 20 0.38 -14.77 -10.07
N LEU A 21 0.72 -13.49 -9.94
CA LEU A 21 0.63 -12.75 -8.68
C LEU A 21 -0.82 -12.41 -8.36
N ALA A 22 -1.60 -11.99 -9.35
CA ALA A 22 -3.03 -11.76 -9.18
C ALA A 22 -3.75 -13.03 -8.66
N LEU A 23 -3.45 -14.21 -9.24
CA LEU A 23 -4.00 -15.49 -8.78
C LEU A 23 -3.59 -15.86 -7.35
N LYS A 24 -2.43 -15.41 -6.86
CA LYS A 24 -2.09 -15.62 -5.43
C LYS A 24 -2.99 -14.77 -4.55
N LEU A 25 -3.16 -13.49 -4.90
CA LEU A 25 -4.00 -12.57 -4.14
C LEU A 25 -5.47 -13.02 -4.08
N THR A 26 -5.97 -13.82 -5.03
CA THR A 26 -7.33 -14.39 -4.96
C THR A 26 -7.53 -15.46 -3.89
N THR A 27 -6.46 -15.91 -3.23
CA THR A 27 -6.54 -16.92 -2.16
C THR A 27 -6.94 -16.33 -0.79
N VAL A 28 -7.03 -15.01 -0.67
CA VAL A 28 -7.50 -14.35 0.56
C VAL A 28 -8.99 -14.65 0.82
N PRO A 29 -9.44 -14.72 2.09
CA PRO A 29 -10.83 -15.03 2.40
C PRO A 29 -11.86 -14.01 1.88
N HIS A 30 -11.51 -12.72 1.86
CA HIS A 30 -12.42 -11.66 1.42
C HIS A 30 -11.88 -11.03 0.14
N ARG A 31 -12.71 -10.95 -0.91
CA ARG A 31 -12.36 -10.38 -2.22
C ARG A 31 -12.33 -8.86 -2.18
N VAL A 32 -11.41 -8.32 -1.39
CA VAL A 32 -11.16 -6.89 -1.24
C VAL A 32 -9.66 -6.67 -1.33
N ILE A 33 -9.26 -5.58 -1.98
CA ILE A 33 -7.85 -5.17 -2.08
C ILE A 33 -7.67 -3.73 -1.66
N VAL A 34 -6.72 -3.51 -0.78
CA VAL A 34 -6.31 -2.16 -0.36
C VAL A 34 -4.95 -1.85 -0.98
N ARG A 35 -4.87 -0.74 -1.71
CA ARG A 35 -3.61 -0.18 -2.19
C ARG A 35 -3.18 0.94 -1.25
N PHE A 36 -1.98 0.86 -0.70
CA PHE A 36 -1.37 1.95 0.07
C PHE A 36 -0.44 2.76 -0.82
N THR A 37 -0.63 4.08 -0.82
CA THR A 37 0.28 5.05 -1.43
C THR A 37 0.57 6.19 -0.46
N GLY A 38 1.74 6.82 -0.56
CA GLY A 38 2.06 7.91 0.34
C GLY A 38 3.53 8.23 0.54
N GLY A 39 3.79 8.92 1.65
CA GLY A 39 5.10 9.44 2.02
C GLY A 39 6.07 8.36 2.48
N CYS A 40 7.25 8.36 1.87
CA CYS A 40 8.42 7.58 2.28
C CYS A 40 9.60 8.53 2.52
N GLY A 41 10.29 8.37 3.64
CA GLY A 41 11.59 9.02 3.90
C GLY A 41 11.55 10.51 4.23
N LEU A 42 10.49 11.24 3.89
CA LEU A 42 10.41 12.70 4.11
C LEU A 42 9.16 13.12 4.91
N MET A 43 8.65 12.23 5.77
CA MET A 43 7.55 12.57 6.68
C MET A 43 8.06 13.32 7.90
N HIS A 44 7.40 14.42 8.24
CA HIS A 44 7.68 15.12 9.49
C HIS A 44 7.28 14.27 10.71
N PRO A 45 8.00 14.36 11.84
CA PRO A 45 7.75 13.54 13.02
C PRO A 45 6.30 13.57 13.53
N GLU A 46 5.64 14.73 13.46
CA GLU A 46 4.25 14.91 13.86
C GLU A 46 3.27 14.03 13.09
N HIS A 47 3.56 13.71 11.82
CA HIS A 47 2.73 12.83 10.98
C HIS A 47 3.03 11.34 11.19
N VAL A 48 4.06 11.01 11.98
CA VAL A 48 4.44 9.62 12.31
C VAL A 48 3.86 9.19 13.66
N ASN A 49 3.54 10.14 14.53
CA ASN A 49 3.01 9.87 15.87
C ASN A 49 1.76 8.98 15.81
N ASN A 50 1.84 7.80 16.44
CA ASN A 50 0.78 6.78 16.47
C ASN A 50 0.32 6.24 15.10
N LEU A 51 1.02 6.57 14.00
CA LEU A 51 0.67 6.17 12.64
C LEU A 51 0.40 4.66 12.55
N TYR A 52 1.35 3.86 13.03
CA TYR A 52 1.29 2.41 12.91
C TYR A 52 0.20 1.80 13.80
N GLN A 53 0.08 2.27 15.04
CA GLN A 53 -0.94 1.82 15.98
C GLN A 53 -2.35 2.13 15.47
N MET A 54 -2.51 3.30 14.84
CA MET A 54 -3.75 3.71 14.22
C MET A 54 -4.19 2.72 13.12
N PHE A 55 -3.30 2.44 12.16
CA PHE A 55 -3.61 1.53 11.06
C PHE A 55 -3.82 0.10 11.55
N ILE A 56 -3.00 -0.40 12.47
CA ILE A 56 -3.20 -1.74 13.07
C ILE A 56 -4.58 -1.85 13.72
N ALA A 57 -4.96 -0.86 14.54
CA ALA A 57 -6.25 -0.85 15.22
C ALA A 57 -7.43 -0.76 14.24
N ALA A 58 -7.32 0.10 13.22
CA ALA A 58 -8.37 0.27 12.24
C ALA A 58 -8.60 -0.99 11.39
N PHE A 59 -7.51 -1.66 10.99
CA PHE A 59 -7.53 -2.87 10.18
C PHE A 59 -7.81 -4.16 10.96
N HIS A 60 -8.11 -4.09 12.26
CA HIS A 60 -8.37 -5.30 13.03
C HIS A 60 -9.50 -6.14 12.41
N GLY A 61 -9.17 -7.41 12.10
CA GLY A 61 -10.04 -8.38 11.46
C GLY A 61 -10.02 -8.36 9.93
N PHE A 62 -9.12 -7.60 9.29
CA PHE A 62 -8.99 -7.56 7.84
C PHE A 62 -8.53 -8.91 7.26
N LYS A 63 -9.14 -9.36 6.17
CA LYS A 63 -8.87 -10.66 5.52
C LYS A 63 -8.79 -10.56 3.99
N GLY A 64 -8.42 -9.39 3.50
CA GLY A 64 -8.23 -9.14 2.07
C GLY A 64 -6.76 -9.12 1.65
N ALA A 65 -6.51 -8.59 0.47
CA ALA A 65 -5.19 -8.35 -0.07
C ALA A 65 -4.73 -6.91 0.19
N ILE A 66 -3.41 -6.70 0.31
CA ILE A 66 -2.80 -5.37 0.32
C ILE A 66 -1.72 -5.30 -0.76
N ILE A 67 -1.72 -4.23 -1.56
CA ILE A 67 -0.63 -3.87 -2.46
C ILE A 67 -0.01 -2.56 -1.96
N PHE A 68 1.30 -2.47 -1.99
CA PHE A 68 2.03 -1.27 -1.55
C PHE A 68 3.41 -1.20 -2.19
N GLY A 69 4.07 -0.04 -2.09
CA GLY A 69 5.48 0.09 -2.45
C GLY A 69 6.32 -0.84 -1.57
N GLY A 70 6.95 -1.85 -2.16
CA GLY A 70 7.56 -2.97 -1.44
C GLY A 70 8.89 -2.65 -0.74
N THR A 71 9.15 -1.39 -0.42
CA THR A 71 10.45 -0.90 0.08
C THR A 71 10.39 -0.49 1.54
N ARG A 72 11.57 -0.33 2.14
CA ARG A 72 11.76 0.41 3.40
C ARG A 72 13.04 1.23 3.36
N MET A 73 13.08 2.24 4.20
CA MET A 73 14.22 3.14 4.29
C MET A 73 14.96 2.90 5.60
N LEU A 74 16.28 2.79 5.53
CA LEU A 74 17.16 2.58 6.67
C LEU A 74 18.12 3.75 6.78
N LEU A 75 18.41 4.21 8.01
CA LEU A 75 19.33 5.33 8.20
C LEU A 75 20.75 4.95 7.78
N THR A 76 21.44 5.82 7.05
CA THR A 76 22.82 5.58 6.61
C THR A 76 23.78 5.48 7.81
N ALA A 77 23.57 6.32 8.83
CA ALA A 77 24.41 6.35 10.04
C ALA A 77 24.18 5.17 10.99
N ASP A 78 22.97 4.60 10.99
CA ASP A 78 22.62 3.38 11.73
C ASP A 78 21.61 2.55 10.91
N PRO A 79 22.10 1.64 10.05
CA PRO A 79 21.25 0.84 9.17
C PRO A 79 20.27 -0.11 9.86
N LYS A 80 20.32 -0.23 11.20
CA LYS A 80 19.32 -0.97 11.98
C LYS A 80 18.09 -0.13 12.32
N THR A 81 18.20 1.19 12.19
CA THR A 81 17.12 2.12 12.46
C THR A 81 16.33 2.38 11.18
N VAL A 82 15.05 2.05 11.24
CA VAL A 82 14.09 2.23 10.14
C VAL A 82 13.59 3.66 10.14
N LYS A 83 13.66 4.32 8.98
CA LYS A 83 13.08 5.63 8.79
C LYS A 83 11.56 5.49 8.57
N PRO A 84 10.72 6.25 9.28
CA PRO A 84 9.28 6.12 9.14
C PRO A 84 8.77 6.30 7.70
N GLY A 85 7.94 5.37 7.27
CA GLY A 85 7.34 5.30 5.93
C GLY A 85 5.94 4.70 5.97
N ILE A 86 5.09 5.06 5.00
CA ILE A 86 3.83 4.35 4.78
C ILE A 86 4.04 2.87 4.46
N THR A 87 5.19 2.51 3.89
CA THR A 87 5.52 1.14 3.51
C THR A 87 5.72 0.19 4.72
N GLU A 88 5.87 0.74 5.92
CA GLU A 88 5.93 -0.05 7.16
C GLU A 88 4.52 -0.44 7.66
N ILE A 89 3.44 0.16 7.14
CA ILE A 89 2.06 -0.12 7.59
C ILE A 89 1.59 -1.52 7.18
N PRO A 90 1.67 -1.95 5.90
CA PRO A 90 1.10 -3.24 5.48
C PRO A 90 1.69 -4.47 6.18
N PRO A 91 3.02 -4.56 6.40
CA PRO A 91 3.61 -5.66 7.19
C PRO A 91 3.08 -5.73 8.63
N LEU A 92 2.86 -4.58 9.26
CA LEU A 92 2.29 -4.51 10.60
C LEU A 92 0.81 -4.92 10.64
N ILE A 93 0.03 -4.53 9.62
CA ILE A 93 -1.35 -5.01 9.45
C ILE A 93 -1.37 -6.53 9.26
N LYS A 94 -0.49 -7.07 8.41
CA LYS A 94 -0.36 -8.53 8.17
C LYS A 94 -0.02 -9.28 9.44
N LYS A 95 0.91 -8.78 10.25
CA LYS A 95 1.26 -9.40 11.53
C LYS A 95 0.08 -9.47 12.49
N ALA A 96 -0.76 -8.44 12.53
CA ALA A 96 -1.98 -8.41 13.32
C ALA A 96 -3.14 -9.22 12.69
N ASN A 97 -3.09 -9.47 11.38
CA ASN A 97 -4.13 -10.15 10.61
C ASN A 97 -3.53 -11.22 9.69
N PRO A 98 -3.16 -12.41 10.21
CA PRO A 98 -2.39 -13.41 9.46
C PRO A 98 -3.09 -13.97 8.20
N GLN A 99 -4.41 -13.82 8.10
CA GLN A 99 -5.20 -14.24 6.93
C GLN A 99 -5.17 -13.23 5.76
N CYS A 100 -4.66 -12.02 5.98
CA CYS A 100 -4.38 -11.06 4.93
C CYS A 100 -3.20 -11.55 4.08
N GLN A 101 -3.12 -11.14 2.81
CA GLN A 101 -1.91 -11.29 2.00
C GLN A 101 -1.40 -9.93 1.55
N ILE A 102 -0.08 -9.78 1.51
CA ILE A 102 0.55 -8.51 1.12
C ILE A 102 1.54 -8.73 -0.04
N LEU A 103 1.44 -7.86 -1.05
CA LEU A 103 2.32 -7.81 -2.21
C LEU A 103 3.05 -6.46 -2.23
N GLY A 104 4.37 -6.51 -2.13
CA GLY A 104 5.22 -5.35 -2.37
C GLY A 104 5.53 -5.21 -3.85
N VAL A 105 5.40 -4.00 -4.41
CA VAL A 105 5.79 -3.69 -5.79
C VAL A 105 6.96 -2.69 -5.77
N ILE A 106 7.98 -2.95 -6.56
CA ILE A 106 9.21 -2.15 -6.63
C ILE A 106 9.56 -1.91 -8.10
N PRO A 107 9.73 -0.65 -8.54
CA PRO A 107 10.30 -0.37 -9.84
C PRO A 107 11.83 -0.54 -9.78
N LYS A 108 12.44 -1.15 -10.81
CA LYS A 108 13.91 -1.18 -10.96
C LYS A 108 14.37 0.20 -11.45
N THR A 109 14.55 1.14 -10.52
CA THR A 109 14.99 2.52 -10.80
C THR A 109 16.51 2.65 -10.91
N GLN A 110 17.25 1.60 -10.52
CA GLN A 110 18.70 1.50 -10.63
C GLN A 110 19.13 0.03 -10.62
N ASP A 111 20.43 -0.23 -10.73
CA ASP A 111 20.98 -1.56 -10.51
C ASP A 111 20.75 -2.05 -9.07
N LEU A 112 20.16 -3.24 -8.99
CA LEU A 112 19.85 -3.91 -7.73
C LEU A 112 21.12 -4.51 -7.14
N ARG A 113 21.39 -4.23 -5.87
CA ARG A 113 22.54 -4.77 -5.13
C ARG A 113 22.07 -5.49 -3.89
N ILE A 114 22.73 -6.56 -3.49
CA ILE A 114 22.40 -7.27 -2.25
C ILE A 114 23.36 -6.83 -1.15
N CYS A 115 22.83 -6.53 0.03
CA CYS A 115 23.59 -6.26 1.25
C CYS A 115 22.99 -7.03 2.44
N ASP A 116 23.60 -6.89 3.62
CA ASP A 116 23.17 -7.54 4.85
C ASP A 116 21.76 -7.11 5.32
N PHE A 117 21.18 -6.08 4.72
CA PHE A 117 19.86 -5.54 5.06
C PHE A 117 18.78 -5.88 4.02
N GLY A 118 19.16 -6.53 2.92
CA GLY A 118 18.28 -6.88 1.82
C GLY A 118 18.82 -6.46 0.46
N MET A 119 17.94 -6.45 -0.53
CA MET A 119 18.20 -5.91 -1.85
C MET A 119 18.04 -4.39 -1.82
N ILE A 120 19.13 -3.66 -2.07
CA ILE A 120 19.16 -2.22 -2.29
C ILE A 120 18.42 -1.91 -3.59
N VAL A 121 17.42 -1.05 -3.45
CA VAL A 121 16.50 -0.62 -4.50
C VAL A 121 16.85 0.80 -4.95
N SER A 122 17.25 1.67 -4.02
CA SER A 122 17.76 3.00 -4.32
C SER A 122 18.87 3.38 -3.34
N GLY A 123 20.03 3.78 -3.86
CA GLY A 123 21.03 4.49 -3.07
C GLY A 123 20.74 5.96 -3.25
N GLU A 124 20.06 6.59 -2.30
CA GLU A 124 19.51 7.95 -2.40
C GLU A 124 20.65 8.99 -2.36
N PRO A 125 21.21 9.43 -3.50
CA PRO A 125 22.46 10.20 -3.50
C PRO A 125 22.22 11.64 -3.04
N ASP A 126 20.99 12.13 -3.20
CA ASP A 126 20.54 13.45 -2.77
C ASP A 126 20.04 13.46 -1.31
N HIS A 127 20.02 12.30 -0.66
CA HIS A 127 19.63 12.13 0.74
C HIS A 127 20.67 11.28 1.48
N ASP A 128 21.70 11.95 2.00
CA ASP A 128 22.80 11.29 2.72
C ASP A 128 22.36 10.54 4.01
N ASP A 129 21.12 10.75 4.48
CA ASP A 129 20.66 10.23 5.77
C ASP A 129 19.96 8.87 5.69
N PHE A 130 19.54 8.38 4.52
CA PHE A 130 18.95 7.04 4.37
C PHE A 130 19.22 6.39 3.01
N PHE A 131 19.00 5.07 2.94
CA PHE A 131 18.97 4.31 1.70
C PHE A 131 17.74 3.38 1.68
N THR A 132 17.34 2.94 0.49
CA THR A 132 16.11 2.19 0.27
C THR A 132 16.41 0.73 -0.08
N VAL A 133 15.84 -0.20 0.69
CA VAL A 133 15.92 -1.66 0.47
C VAL A 133 14.52 -2.25 0.30
N ASN A 134 14.41 -3.49 -0.19
CA ASN A 134 13.14 -4.20 -0.14
C ASN A 134 12.69 -4.43 1.32
N HIS A 135 11.37 -4.40 1.55
CA HIS A 135 10.83 -4.72 2.86
C HIS A 135 11.00 -6.24 3.12
N PRO A 136 11.52 -6.67 4.29
CA PRO A 136 11.76 -8.09 4.57
C PRO A 136 10.46 -8.85 4.90
N ASP A 137 9.52 -8.20 5.59
CA ASP A 137 8.28 -8.83 6.06
C ASP A 137 7.14 -8.72 5.02
N ILE A 138 7.32 -9.30 3.83
CA ILE A 138 6.29 -9.35 2.77
C ILE A 138 6.06 -10.79 2.29
N ASP A 139 4.82 -11.13 1.91
CA ASP A 139 4.52 -12.49 1.42
C ASP A 139 5.13 -12.72 0.03
N GLU A 140 4.99 -11.71 -0.83
CA GLU A 140 5.40 -11.76 -2.24
C GLU A 140 5.98 -10.38 -2.63
N LEU A 141 7.03 -10.40 -3.46
CA LEU A 141 7.70 -9.21 -3.96
C LEU A 141 7.69 -9.21 -5.49
N LEU A 142 7.22 -8.12 -6.09
CA LEU A 142 7.28 -7.88 -7.53
C LEU A 142 8.28 -6.76 -7.83
N ILE A 143 9.28 -7.07 -8.63
CA ILE A 143 10.15 -6.08 -9.27
C ILE A 143 9.64 -5.85 -10.69
N VAL A 144 9.34 -4.59 -11.01
CA VAL A 144 8.91 -4.16 -12.34
C VAL A 144 10.10 -3.51 -13.04
N GLN A 145 10.45 -4.03 -14.21
CA GLN A 145 11.54 -3.50 -15.03
C GLN A 145 11.11 -3.50 -16.49
N GLN A 146 11.78 -2.69 -17.32
CA GLN A 146 11.62 -2.79 -18.77
C GLN A 146 12.43 -3.97 -19.30
N SER A 147 13.72 -3.99 -18.96
CA SER A 147 14.66 -5.10 -19.17
C SER A 147 15.67 -5.11 -18.02
N VAL A 148 16.61 -6.07 -18.03
CA VAL A 148 17.68 -6.13 -17.02
C VAL A 148 18.55 -4.87 -17.07
N ASP A 149 18.78 -4.30 -18.25
CA ASP A 149 19.73 -3.20 -18.47
C ASP A 149 19.07 -1.81 -18.45
N ILE A 150 17.73 -1.74 -18.40
CA ILE A 150 16.99 -0.49 -18.52
C ILE A 150 16.23 -0.20 -17.23
N GLU A 151 16.59 0.92 -16.61
CA GLU A 151 15.91 1.50 -15.46
C GLU A 151 14.53 2.03 -15.84
N VAL A 152 13.60 2.00 -14.88
CA VAL A 152 12.25 2.55 -15.03
C VAL A 152 12.02 3.67 -14.01
N HIS A 153 11.00 4.49 -14.24
CA HIS A 153 10.65 5.56 -13.31
C HIS A 153 9.84 5.05 -12.12
N TRP A 154 9.81 5.83 -11.05
CA TRP A 154 9.02 5.50 -9.86
C TRP A 154 7.52 5.42 -10.17
N GLU A 155 7.02 6.15 -11.16
CA GLU A 155 5.64 6.05 -11.64
C GLU A 155 5.24 4.65 -12.11
N THR A 156 6.20 3.87 -12.62
CA THR A 156 5.96 2.49 -13.08
C THR A 156 5.42 1.59 -11.97
N GLU A 157 5.73 1.90 -10.70
CA GLU A 157 5.22 1.19 -9.54
C GLU A 157 3.69 1.33 -9.40
N PHE A 158 3.17 2.55 -9.39
CA PHE A 158 1.74 2.75 -9.23
C PHE A 158 0.96 2.35 -10.48
N GLU A 159 1.53 2.54 -11.67
CA GLU A 159 0.92 2.07 -12.93
C GLU A 159 0.73 0.55 -12.92
N GLU A 160 1.72 -0.19 -12.40
CA GLU A 160 1.59 -1.64 -12.24
C GLU A 160 0.57 -2.02 -11.16
N CYS A 161 0.51 -1.26 -10.06
CA CYS A 161 -0.50 -1.46 -9.03
C CYS A 161 -1.93 -1.25 -9.57
N ILE A 162 -2.14 -0.25 -10.43
CA ILE A 162 -3.41 -0.03 -11.12
C ILE A 162 -3.76 -1.23 -12.02
N LYS A 163 -2.81 -1.73 -12.82
CA LYS A 163 -3.04 -2.91 -13.69
C LYS A 163 -3.40 -4.16 -12.89
N LEU A 164 -2.67 -4.41 -11.80
CA LEU A 164 -2.96 -5.52 -10.88
C LEU A 164 -4.35 -5.39 -10.26
N THR A 165 -4.71 -4.18 -9.83
CA THR A 165 -6.02 -3.90 -9.23
C THR A 165 -7.13 -4.07 -10.26
N ASP A 166 -6.94 -3.57 -11.49
CA ASP A 166 -7.90 -3.74 -12.59
C ASP A 166 -8.15 -5.23 -12.90
N ALA A 167 -7.08 -6.02 -13.01
CA ALA A 167 -7.20 -7.45 -13.27
C ALA A 167 -7.97 -8.17 -12.16
N LEU A 168 -7.72 -7.84 -10.89
CA LEU A 168 -8.44 -8.43 -9.76
C LEU A 168 -9.92 -8.00 -9.72
N ARG A 169 -10.22 -6.73 -10.02
CA ARG A 169 -11.59 -6.23 -10.11
C ARG A 169 -12.35 -6.93 -11.24
N THR A 170 -11.75 -6.96 -12.42
CA THR A 170 -12.38 -7.45 -13.66
C THR A 170 -12.53 -8.96 -13.70
N PHE A 171 -11.49 -9.71 -13.31
CA PHE A 171 -11.47 -11.17 -13.48
C PHE A 171 -11.74 -11.95 -12.19
N ALA A 172 -11.58 -11.33 -11.02
CA ALA A 172 -11.77 -11.99 -9.73
C ALA A 172 -12.89 -11.36 -8.86
N ASN A 173 -13.57 -10.33 -9.35
CA ASN A 173 -14.62 -9.59 -8.62
C ASN A 173 -14.13 -9.07 -7.26
N PHE A 174 -12.94 -8.48 -7.23
CA PHE A 174 -12.45 -7.78 -6.04
C PHE A 174 -13.06 -6.39 -5.96
N ASP A 175 -13.45 -5.96 -4.76
CA ASP A 175 -13.59 -4.55 -4.45
C ASP A 175 -12.20 -3.95 -4.15
N SER A 176 -12.02 -2.67 -4.45
CA SER A 176 -10.72 -2.00 -4.28
C SER A 176 -10.85 -0.69 -3.52
N LEU A 177 -9.80 -0.35 -2.77
CA LEU A 177 -9.65 0.94 -2.13
C LEU A 177 -8.19 1.41 -2.23
N LEU A 178 -7.97 2.61 -2.77
CA LEU A 178 -6.72 3.33 -2.58
C LEU A 178 -6.76 4.07 -1.25
N ILE A 179 -5.76 3.90 -0.39
CA ILE A 179 -5.54 4.71 0.80
C ILE A 179 -4.28 5.54 0.61
N SER A 180 -4.44 6.86 0.70
CA SER A 180 -3.34 7.81 0.60
C SER A 180 -3.03 8.46 1.95
N TYR A 181 -1.74 8.51 2.31
CA TYR A 181 -1.25 9.20 3.51
C TYR A 181 0.02 9.99 3.19
N ASN A 182 0.07 11.28 3.50
CA ASN A 182 1.22 12.14 3.20
C ASN A 182 1.53 12.19 1.67
N GLY A 183 2.79 12.02 1.27
CA GLY A 183 3.16 11.78 -0.12
C GLY A 183 3.63 12.98 -0.92
N GLY A 184 4.26 12.68 -2.06
CA GLY A 184 4.82 13.66 -3.00
C GLY A 184 4.09 13.69 -4.34
N GLY A 185 4.76 14.19 -5.38
CA GLY A 185 4.16 14.31 -6.71
C GLY A 185 3.67 12.99 -7.30
N ILE A 186 4.35 11.88 -7.02
CA ILE A 186 3.94 10.54 -7.49
C ILE A 186 2.64 10.11 -6.81
N THR A 187 2.51 10.34 -5.50
CA THR A 187 1.27 10.10 -4.76
C THR A 187 0.10 10.91 -5.34
N ALA A 188 0.34 12.18 -5.71
CA ALA A 188 -0.66 13.01 -6.37
C ALA A 188 -1.15 12.39 -7.70
N LYS A 189 -0.22 11.95 -8.56
CA LYS A 189 -0.54 11.27 -9.83
C LYS A 189 -1.37 10.00 -9.60
N GLU A 190 -1.03 9.19 -8.59
CA GLU A 190 -1.77 7.96 -8.28
C GLU A 190 -3.19 8.25 -7.75
N ILE A 191 -3.35 9.29 -6.90
CA ILE A 191 -4.66 9.76 -6.43
C ILE A 191 -5.54 10.14 -7.62
N GLU A 192 -5.04 10.98 -8.52
CA GLU A 192 -5.77 11.47 -9.69
C GLU A 192 -6.13 10.31 -10.63
N ALA A 193 -5.16 9.49 -11.02
CA ALA A 193 -5.39 8.35 -11.91
C ALA A 193 -6.44 7.38 -11.35
N THR A 194 -6.40 7.09 -10.05
CA THR A 194 -7.38 6.21 -9.41
C THR A 194 -8.76 6.85 -9.32
N ALA A 195 -8.81 8.15 -9.03
CA ALA A 195 -10.06 8.91 -8.97
C ALA A 195 -10.75 9.00 -10.34
N GLU A 196 -9.98 9.18 -11.42
CA GLU A 196 -10.45 9.21 -12.81
C GLU A 196 -11.02 7.87 -13.29
N LEU A 197 -10.48 6.75 -12.78
CA LEU A 197 -11.04 5.41 -13.00
C LEU A 197 -12.38 5.18 -12.28
N GLY A 198 -12.82 6.13 -11.45
CA GLY A 198 -14.04 6.02 -10.64
C GLY A 198 -13.90 5.04 -9.47
N TRP A 199 -12.69 4.62 -9.13
CA TRP A 199 -12.45 3.67 -8.04
C TRP A 199 -12.38 4.38 -6.68
N PRO A 200 -12.79 3.72 -5.57
CA PRO A 200 -12.74 4.35 -4.26
C PRO A 200 -11.33 4.80 -3.87
N VAL A 201 -11.22 6.06 -3.43
CA VAL A 201 -10.00 6.64 -2.84
C VAL A 201 -10.33 7.15 -1.44
N LEU A 202 -9.50 6.82 -0.46
CA LEU A 202 -9.57 7.33 0.90
C LEU A 202 -8.32 8.15 1.19
N LEU A 203 -8.53 9.46 1.34
CA LEU A 203 -7.51 10.43 1.72
C LEU A 203 -7.54 10.62 3.24
N ILE A 204 -6.40 10.44 3.89
CA ILE A 204 -6.28 10.67 5.33
C ILE A 204 -5.96 12.16 5.56
N ASP A 205 -6.90 12.90 6.16
CA ASP A 205 -6.70 14.31 6.50
C ASP A 205 -5.60 14.50 7.54
N ASN A 206 -4.97 15.68 7.59
CA ASN A 206 -3.86 15.99 8.50
C ASN A 206 -2.70 14.97 8.44
N SER A 207 -2.50 14.34 7.28
CA SER A 207 -1.38 13.43 7.02
C SER A 207 -0.18 14.14 6.37
N GLY A 208 -0.29 15.43 6.04
CA GLY A 208 0.76 16.24 5.43
C GLY A 208 0.78 16.21 3.89
N ARG A 209 1.51 17.17 3.32
CA ARG A 209 1.90 17.24 1.89
C ARG A 209 0.71 17.01 0.92
N LYS A 210 0.91 16.20 -0.13
CA LYS A 210 -0.05 16.08 -1.23
C LYS A 210 -1.39 15.49 -0.80
N THR A 211 -1.42 14.44 0.01
CA THR A 211 -2.71 13.91 0.50
C THR A 211 -3.54 14.98 1.18
N GLU A 212 -2.95 15.79 2.07
CA GLU A 212 -3.64 16.86 2.78
C GLU A 212 -4.08 18.01 1.85
N GLU A 213 -3.28 18.34 0.83
CA GLU A 213 -3.70 19.28 -0.22
C GLU A 213 -4.97 18.80 -0.94
N TYR A 214 -5.06 17.51 -1.29
CA TYR A 214 -6.28 16.94 -1.92
C TYR A 214 -7.46 16.85 -0.94
N CYS A 215 -7.23 16.58 0.35
CA CYS A 215 -8.30 16.63 1.36
C CYS A 215 -8.98 18.00 1.44
N ARG A 216 -8.24 19.08 1.13
CA ARG A 216 -8.73 20.47 1.16
C ARG A 216 -9.15 21.00 -0.22
N ASN A 217 -8.99 20.21 -1.27
CA ASN A 217 -9.32 20.61 -2.63
C ASN A 217 -10.81 20.37 -2.93
N ALA A 218 -11.65 21.36 -2.61
CA ALA A 218 -13.09 21.28 -2.80
C ALA A 218 -13.50 20.98 -4.25
N ALA A 219 -12.78 21.53 -5.25
CA ALA A 219 -13.08 21.30 -6.66
C ALA A 219 -12.81 19.85 -7.07
N PHE A 220 -11.69 19.29 -6.63
CA PHE A 220 -11.36 17.87 -6.85
C PHE A 220 -12.41 16.95 -6.19
N LEU A 221 -12.72 17.20 -4.92
CA LEU A 221 -13.71 16.39 -4.19
C LEU A 221 -15.11 16.47 -4.80
N SER A 222 -15.52 17.63 -5.33
CA SER A 222 -16.80 17.76 -6.03
C SER A 222 -16.83 17.06 -7.39
N ASN A 223 -15.68 16.95 -8.06
CA ASN A 223 -15.57 16.31 -9.37
C ASN A 223 -15.44 14.78 -9.27
N HIS A 224 -14.96 14.26 -8.14
CA HIS A 224 -14.72 12.83 -7.94
C HIS A 224 -15.45 12.31 -6.69
N LEU A 225 -16.72 11.94 -6.84
CA LEU A 225 -17.59 11.46 -5.75
C LEU A 225 -17.13 10.13 -5.10
N ASN A 226 -16.27 9.39 -5.79
CA ASN A 226 -15.57 8.19 -5.32
C ASN A 226 -14.37 8.49 -4.41
N VAL A 227 -14.04 9.78 -4.20
CA VAL A 227 -13.00 10.21 -3.26
C VAL A 227 -13.63 10.52 -1.92
N HIS A 228 -13.04 9.96 -0.88
CA HIS A 228 -13.48 10.11 0.50
C HIS A 228 -12.35 10.70 1.33
N VAL A 229 -12.70 11.56 2.28
CA VAL A 229 -11.79 12.07 3.29
C VAL A 229 -12.13 11.44 4.63
N CYS A 230 -11.13 11.06 5.41
CA CYS A 230 -11.34 10.71 6.81
C CYS A 230 -10.27 11.30 7.73
N ASP A 231 -10.67 11.56 8.97
CA ASP A 231 -9.76 12.06 10.01
C ASP A 231 -8.63 11.08 10.30
N ASN A 232 -7.48 11.61 10.73
CA ASN A 232 -6.30 10.85 11.14
C ASN A 232 -6.48 10.18 12.51
N THR A 233 -7.49 9.31 12.63
CA THR A 233 -7.76 8.55 13.85
C THR A 233 -8.15 7.12 13.53
N ALA A 234 -7.88 6.21 14.48
CA ALA A 234 -8.16 4.78 14.28
C ALA A 234 -9.67 4.52 14.09
N SER A 235 -10.50 5.24 14.85
CA SER A 235 -11.95 5.13 14.79
C SER A 235 -12.52 5.63 13.46
N ALA A 236 -12.06 6.78 12.96
CA ALA A 236 -12.52 7.33 11.69
C ALA A 236 -12.06 6.47 10.50
N LEU A 237 -10.81 6.01 10.51
CA LEU A 237 -10.30 5.09 9.50
C LEU A 237 -11.07 3.77 9.52
N ARG A 238 -11.32 3.19 10.70
CA ARG A 238 -12.11 1.95 10.83
C ARG A 238 -13.52 2.12 10.29
N TYR A 239 -14.18 3.22 10.65
CA TYR A 239 -15.51 3.53 10.14
C TYR A 239 -15.52 3.62 8.61
N SER A 240 -14.54 4.31 8.02
CA SER A 240 -14.40 4.40 6.55
C SER A 240 -14.16 3.03 5.91
N LEU A 241 -13.31 2.18 6.49
CA LEU A 241 -13.05 0.82 5.98
C LEU A 241 -14.31 -0.05 6.01
N ILE A 242 -15.15 0.08 7.04
CA ILE A 242 -16.43 -0.62 7.13
C ILE A 242 -17.41 -0.07 6.09
N ARG A 243 -17.57 1.25 6.03
CA ARG A 243 -18.49 1.93 5.10
C ARG A 243 -18.17 1.61 3.63
N LEU A 244 -16.88 1.47 3.32
CA LEU A 244 -16.38 1.15 1.98
C LEU A 244 -16.28 -0.37 1.71
N GLY A 245 -16.77 -1.21 2.63
CA GLY A 245 -16.84 -2.66 2.42
C GLY A 245 -15.52 -3.41 2.57
N MET A 246 -14.43 -2.75 2.99
CA MET A 246 -13.11 -3.38 3.14
C MET A 246 -13.03 -4.29 4.37
N ILE A 247 -13.84 -4.04 5.39
CA ILE A 247 -13.93 -4.83 6.62
C ILE A 247 -15.41 -5.09 6.93
N ALA A 248 -15.75 -6.34 7.24
CA ALA A 248 -17.09 -6.69 7.66
C ALA A 248 -17.42 -6.06 9.03
N ASP A 249 -18.59 -5.41 9.12
CA ASP A 249 -19.13 -5.01 10.42
C ASP A 249 -19.62 -6.24 11.19
N ARG A 250 -18.99 -6.54 12.32
CA ARG A 250 -19.42 -7.64 13.19
C ARG A 250 -20.79 -7.38 13.83
N HIS A 251 -21.27 -6.14 13.89
CA HIS A 251 -22.58 -5.81 14.46
C HIS A 251 -23.74 -6.06 13.48
N LEU A 252 -23.50 -6.02 12.16
CA LEU A 252 -24.54 -6.32 11.15
C LEU A 252 -24.70 -7.83 10.87
N GLN A 253 -23.74 -8.68 11.24
CA GLN A 253 -23.85 -10.13 11.03
C GLN A 253 -24.85 -10.83 11.97
N VAL A 254 -25.27 -10.18 13.06
CA VAL A 254 -26.23 -10.76 14.01
C VAL A 254 -27.67 -10.72 13.48
N VAL A 255 -28.00 -9.81 12.56
CA VAL A 255 -29.39 -9.61 12.09
C VAL A 255 -29.80 -10.58 10.96
N HIS A 256 -28.83 -11.15 10.23
CA HIS A 256 -29.12 -12.14 9.18
C HIS A 256 -29.07 -13.60 9.65
N ALA A 257 -28.58 -13.88 10.85
CA ALA A 257 -28.58 -15.23 11.41
C ALA A 257 -29.94 -15.61 12.06
N THR A 258 -30.77 -14.63 12.44
CA THR A 258 -32.04 -14.86 13.15
C THR A 258 -33.29 -14.91 12.28
N THR A 259 -33.20 -14.68 10.97
CA THR A 259 -34.37 -14.68 10.06
C THR A 259 -34.49 -15.91 9.16
N ARG A 260 -33.70 -16.97 9.38
CA ARG A 260 -33.82 -18.24 8.62
C ARG A 260 -34.41 -19.42 9.38
N HIS A 261 -34.91 -19.23 10.60
CA HIS A 261 -35.72 -20.23 11.32
C HIS A 261 -37.00 -19.57 11.85
N GLY A 262 -38.02 -19.55 11.01
CA GLY A 262 -39.38 -19.11 11.32
C GLY A 262 -40.30 -19.50 10.18
#